data_AF-A0AAD5LM93-F1
#
_entry.id   AF-A0AAD5LM93-F1
#
_cell.length_a   1.000
_cell.length_b   1.000
_cell.length_c   1.000
_cell.angle_alpha   90.00
_cell.angle_beta   90.00
_cell.angle_gamma   90.00
#
_symmetry.space_group_name_H-M   'P 1'
#
loop_
_entity.id
_entity.type
_entity.pdbx_description
1 polymer ?
#
loop_
_entity_poly.entity_id
_entity_poly.type
_entity_poly.pdbx_seq_one_letter_code
_entity_poly.pdbx_strand_id
1 'polypeptide(L)'
;MKFDGLVDYGGDSTITNKSDKLADHALVMMFRCYRSKWVRLIAVYATSSATTSIVIQNIVVKAMKALEKKGAVVTNVVCDGHPTNKGVHRLFGVSGEMKNVTHYNKHPTNQDEKIYFLFDVPHIMTCIRNHIFTHKFVQVNTLLIRFRKLILKKC
;
A
#
# COMPACT_ATOMS: atom_id res chain seq x y z
N MET A 1 22.75 20.58 -3.34
CA MET A 1 21.57 21.48 -3.30
C MET A 1 20.50 20.76 -2.51
N LYS A 2 20.07 21.28 -1.35
CA LYS A 2 19.01 20.71 -0.53
C LYS A 2 17.76 21.54 -0.81
N PHE A 3 16.76 20.93 -1.44
CA PHE A 3 15.49 21.58 -1.74
C PHE A 3 14.49 21.09 -0.70
N ASP A 4 14.11 21.97 0.22
CA ASP A 4 13.13 21.66 1.25
C ASP A 4 11.73 22.04 0.72
N GLY A 5 10.95 21.02 0.37
CA GLY A 5 9.57 21.17 -0.08
C GLY A 5 8.58 21.03 1.08
N LEU A 6 7.47 21.75 1.01
CA LEU A 6 6.36 21.56 1.96
C LEU A 6 5.52 20.34 1.57
N VAL A 7 4.82 19.79 2.56
CA VAL A 7 3.82 18.75 2.32
C VAL A 7 2.70 19.29 1.41
N ASP A 8 2.38 18.54 0.36
CA ASP A 8 1.32 18.86 -0.60
C ASP A 8 0.59 17.59 -1.06
N TYR A 9 -0.70 17.54 -0.72
CA TYR A 9 -1.63 16.47 -1.11
C TYR A 9 -2.58 16.89 -2.26
N GLY A 10 -2.25 17.96 -3.01
CA GLY A 10 -3.01 18.42 -4.16
C GLY A 10 -4.24 19.26 -3.81
N GLY A 11 -4.18 20.05 -2.72
CA GLY A 11 -5.18 21.08 -2.41
C GLY A 11 -6.54 20.62 -1.88
N ASP A 12 -6.65 19.42 -1.30
CA ASP A 12 -7.92 18.88 -0.82
C ASP A 12 -8.37 19.49 0.53
N SER A 13 -9.57 20.06 0.57
CA SER A 13 -10.10 20.83 1.71
C SER A 13 -10.42 20.00 2.97
N THR A 14 -10.41 18.66 2.89
CA THR A 14 -10.55 17.77 4.05
C THR A 14 -9.24 17.54 4.80
N ILE A 15 -8.12 17.95 4.21
CA ILE A 15 -6.78 17.94 4.82
C ILE A 15 -6.49 19.38 5.26
N THR A 16 -7.29 19.86 6.22
CA THR A 16 -7.50 21.28 6.54
C THR A 16 -6.31 22.00 7.17
N ASN A 17 -5.11 21.43 7.15
CA ASN A 17 -3.91 22.14 7.54
C ASN A 17 -2.90 21.96 6.41
N LYS A 18 -2.71 23.01 5.60
CA LYS A 18 -1.40 23.24 4.99
C LYS A 18 -0.42 23.24 6.16
N SER A 19 0.20 22.09 6.39
CA SER A 19 1.20 22.00 7.42
C SER A 19 2.42 22.69 6.84
N ASP A 20 2.95 23.69 7.52
CA ASP A 20 4.31 24.24 7.28
C ASP A 20 5.41 23.19 7.57
N LYS A 21 5.02 21.92 7.63
CA LYS A 21 5.89 20.78 7.81
C LYS A 21 6.59 20.49 6.49
N LEU A 22 7.90 20.25 6.61
CA LEU A 22 8.71 19.78 5.51
C LEU A 22 8.29 18.37 5.09
N ALA A 23 8.20 18.15 3.79
CA ALA A 23 8.02 16.82 3.22
C ALA A 23 9.31 16.01 3.39
N ASP A 24 9.18 14.78 3.87
CA ASP A 24 10.28 13.83 4.05
C ASP A 24 10.09 12.56 3.19
N HIS A 25 8.93 12.39 2.55
CA HIS A 25 8.60 11.24 1.68
C HIS A 25 7.83 11.69 0.43
N ALA A 26 7.95 10.93 -0.66
CA ALA A 26 7.09 11.08 -1.82
C ALA A 26 6.11 9.89 -1.92
N LEU A 27 4.80 10.17 -1.90
CA LEU A 27 3.78 9.17 -2.18
C LEU A 27 3.56 9.10 -3.69
N VAL A 28 3.86 7.94 -4.26
CA VAL A 28 3.82 7.71 -5.70
C VAL A 28 2.66 6.78 -6.02
N MET A 29 1.73 7.25 -6.86
CA MET A 29 0.61 6.46 -7.35
C MET A 29 0.90 6.00 -8.77
N MET A 30 0.88 4.70 -8.99
CA MET A 30 1.24 4.08 -10.26
C MET A 30 0.08 3.22 -10.77
N PHE A 31 -0.22 3.33 -12.07
CA PHE A 31 -1.21 2.49 -12.73
C PHE A 31 -0.51 1.45 -13.61
N ARG A 32 -0.79 0.17 -13.34
CA ARG A 32 -0.26 -0.97 -14.10
C ARG A 32 -1.41 -1.69 -14.81
N CYS A 33 -1.28 -1.84 -16.12
CA CYS A 33 -2.24 -2.63 -16.89
C CYS A 33 -2.01 -4.13 -16.71
N TYR A 34 -3.11 -4.89 -16.63
CA TYR A 34 -3.08 -6.36 -16.69
C TYR A 34 -2.83 -6.88 -18.10
N ARG A 35 -3.59 -6.35 -19.07
CA ARG A 35 -3.60 -6.84 -20.45
C ARG A 35 -2.53 -6.19 -21.32
N SER A 36 -1.69 -5.33 -20.76
CA SER A 36 -0.66 -4.60 -21.51
C SER A 36 0.59 -4.41 -20.67
N LYS A 37 1.76 -4.46 -21.31
CA LYS A 37 3.07 -4.39 -20.67
C LYS A 37 3.54 -2.95 -20.43
N TRP A 38 2.64 -2.05 -20.09
CA TRP A 38 2.99 -0.67 -19.77
C TRP A 38 2.55 -0.31 -18.36
N VAL A 39 3.29 0.64 -17.79
CA VAL A 39 3.02 1.23 -16.49
C VAL A 39 3.13 2.73 -16.63
N ARG A 40 2.26 3.49 -15.96
CA ARG A 40 2.38 4.95 -15.91
C ARG A 40 2.24 5.44 -14.49
N LEU A 41 3.03 6.46 -14.21
CA LEU A 41 2.86 7.29 -13.03
C LEU A 41 1.60 8.15 -13.22
N ILE A 42 0.70 8.13 -12.25
CA ILE A 42 -0.56 8.90 -12.32
C ILE A 42 -0.57 10.09 -11.37
N ALA A 43 0.14 10.02 -10.25
CA ALA A 43 0.30 11.13 -9.32
C ALA A 43 1.55 10.95 -8.44
N VAL A 44 2.10 12.07 -8.01
CA VAL A 44 3.14 12.16 -6.98
C VAL A 44 2.72 13.23 -5.99
N TYR A 45 2.77 12.90 -4.70
CA TYR A 45 2.45 13.82 -3.63
C TYR A 45 3.67 13.98 -2.72
N ALA A 46 3.96 15.21 -2.30
CA ALA A 46 4.96 15.49 -1.29
C ALA A 46 4.33 15.24 0.08
N THR A 47 4.79 14.22 0.79
CA THR A 47 4.14 13.73 2.01
C THR A 47 5.08 13.80 3.19
N SER A 48 4.51 13.68 4.39
CA SER A 48 5.33 13.45 5.58
C SER A 48 5.14 12.05 6.16
N SER A 49 6.09 11.58 6.95
CA SER A 49 5.96 10.38 7.79
C SER A 49 4.70 10.34 8.67
N ALA A 50 4.07 11.49 8.93
CA ALA A 50 2.82 11.62 9.69
C ALA A 50 1.55 11.56 8.81
N THR A 51 1.65 11.19 7.53
CA THR A 51 0.49 11.06 6.65
C THR A 51 -0.46 9.99 7.20
N THR A 52 -1.73 10.35 7.41
CA THR A 52 -2.72 9.45 7.97
C THR A 52 -3.32 8.54 6.90
N SER A 53 -3.81 7.37 7.31
CA SER A 53 -4.52 6.45 6.41
C SER A 53 -5.74 7.07 5.73
N ILE A 54 -6.41 8.03 6.36
CA ILE A 54 -7.58 8.72 5.81
C ILE A 54 -7.17 9.59 4.60
N VAL A 55 -6.05 10.31 4.70
CA VAL A 55 -5.50 11.09 3.60
C VAL A 55 -5.18 10.20 2.40
N ILE A 56 -4.49 9.08 2.63
CA ILE A 56 -4.12 8.14 1.57
C ILE A 56 -5.38 7.50 0.95
N GLN A 57 -6.38 7.15 1.76
CA GLN A 57 -7.66 6.64 1.26
C GLN A 57 -8.32 7.62 0.28
N ASN A 58 -8.39 8.90 0.63
CA ASN A 58 -8.96 9.94 -0.24
C ASN A 58 -8.19 10.06 -1.55
N ILE A 59 -6.86 10.02 -1.49
CA ILE A 59 -5.99 10.01 -2.68
C ILE A 59 -6.27 8.79 -3.56
N VAL A 60 -6.39 7.60 -2.97
CA VAL A 60 -6.70 6.34 -3.68
C VAL A 60 -8.07 6.43 -4.36
N VAL A 61 -9.10 6.92 -3.68
CA VAL A 61 -10.44 7.12 -4.26
C VAL A 61 -10.42 8.12 -5.43
N LYS A 62 -9.68 9.23 -5.28
CA LYS A 62 -9.51 10.22 -6.36
C LYS A 62 -8.80 9.63 -7.57
N ALA A 63 -7.73 8.87 -7.34
CA ALA A 63 -6.99 8.20 -8.41
C ALA A 63 -7.90 7.22 -9.19
N MET A 64 -8.69 6.40 -8.49
CA MET A 64 -9.66 5.49 -9.12
C MET A 64 -10.68 6.25 -9.98
N LYS A 65 -11.32 7.29 -9.41
CA LYS A 65 -12.29 8.13 -10.14
C LYS A 65 -11.68 8.79 -11.37
N ALA A 66 -10.44 9.28 -11.27
CA ALA A 66 -9.75 9.93 -12.38
C ALA A 66 -9.42 8.95 -13.51
N LEU A 67 -9.02 7.71 -13.18
CA LEU A 67 -8.74 6.65 -14.15
C LEU A 67 -10.01 6.20 -14.87
N GLU A 68 -11.10 5.98 -14.15
CA GLU A 68 -12.36 5.53 -14.75
C GLU A 68 -13.04 6.59 -15.61
N LYS A 69 -12.90 7.87 -15.25
CA LYS A 69 -13.33 8.98 -16.13
C LYS A 69 -12.63 8.94 -17.50
N LYS A 70 -11.48 8.28 -17.60
CA LYS A 70 -10.73 8.06 -18.85
C LYS A 70 -10.99 6.69 -19.48
N GLY A 71 -11.94 5.91 -18.95
CA GLY A 71 -12.31 4.58 -19.45
C GLY A 71 -11.40 3.45 -18.99
N ALA A 72 -10.50 3.69 -18.03
CA ALA A 72 -9.72 2.61 -17.43
C ALA A 72 -10.55 1.87 -16.37
N VAL A 73 -10.39 0.56 -16.27
CA VAL A 73 -11.06 -0.26 -15.24
C VAL A 73 -10.04 -0.57 -14.14
N VAL A 74 -10.32 -0.13 -12.92
CA VAL A 74 -9.43 -0.36 -11.77
C VAL A 74 -9.95 -1.53 -10.95
N THR A 75 -9.32 -2.69 -11.09
CA THR A 75 -9.77 -3.91 -10.40
C THR A 75 -9.11 -4.13 -9.05
N ASN A 76 -7.97 -3.49 -8.78
CA ASN A 76 -7.27 -3.64 -7.50
C ASN A 76 -6.38 -2.47 -7.13
N VAL A 77 -6.11 -2.42 -5.82
CA VAL A 77 -5.11 -1.57 -5.19
C VAL A 77 -4.05 -2.46 -4.57
N VAL A 78 -2.78 -2.15 -4.82
CA VAL A 78 -1.63 -2.89 -4.29
C VAL A 78 -0.73 -1.94 -3.52
N CYS A 79 -0.31 -2.33 -2.31
CA CYS A 79 0.62 -1.56 -1.49
C CYS A 79 1.56 -2.46 -0.68
N ASP A 80 2.56 -1.87 -0.04
CA ASP A 80 3.39 -2.59 0.93
C ASP A 80 2.64 -2.89 2.24
N GLY A 81 3.31 -3.57 3.16
CA GLY A 81 2.78 -3.93 4.47
C GLY A 81 2.90 -2.85 5.55
N HIS A 82 3.15 -1.58 5.19
CA HIS A 82 3.33 -0.50 6.17
C HIS A 82 2.04 -0.28 7.01
N PRO A 83 2.14 0.04 8.31
CA PRO A 83 0.98 0.25 9.17
C PRO A 83 -0.07 1.23 8.61
N THR A 84 0.39 2.33 8.00
CA THR A 84 -0.51 3.32 7.37
C THR A 84 -1.32 2.72 6.23
N ASN A 85 -0.70 1.89 5.39
CA ASN A 85 -1.35 1.24 4.25
C ASN A 85 -2.32 0.13 4.69
N LYS A 86 -1.96 -0.63 5.75
CA LYS A 86 -2.90 -1.53 6.44
C LYS A 86 -4.11 -0.77 6.99
N GLY A 87 -3.89 0.43 7.51
CA GLY A 87 -4.96 1.34 7.93
C GLY A 87 -5.87 1.75 6.77
N VAL A 88 -5.32 2.01 5.58
CA VAL A 88 -6.10 2.29 4.35
C VAL A 88 -6.99 1.09 4.00
N HIS A 89 -6.43 -0.13 3.99
CA HIS A 89 -7.20 -1.35 3.77
C HIS A 89 -8.37 -1.47 4.75
N ARG A 90 -8.12 -1.24 6.06
CA ARG A 90 -9.18 -1.27 7.08
C ARG A 90 -10.26 -0.22 6.84
N LEU A 91 -9.89 0.99 6.41
CA LEU A 91 -10.86 2.04 6.05
C LEU A 91 -11.71 1.66 4.84
N PHE A 92 -11.22 0.79 3.97
CA PHE A 92 -12.00 0.14 2.90
C PHE A 92 -12.71 -1.14 3.35
N GLY A 93 -12.79 -1.43 4.65
CA GLY A 93 -13.48 -2.63 5.18
C GLY A 93 -12.74 -3.94 4.91
N VAL A 94 -11.48 -3.89 4.50
CA VAL A 94 -10.64 -5.08 4.30
C VAL A 94 -10.11 -5.53 5.65
N SER A 95 -10.20 -6.83 5.92
CA SER A 95 -9.74 -7.45 7.16
C SER A 95 -8.98 -8.75 6.88
N GLY A 96 -7.89 -8.94 7.61
CA GLY A 96 -7.07 -10.16 7.57
C GLY A 96 -7.24 -11.05 8.81
N GLU A 97 -8.26 -10.81 9.63
CA GLU A 97 -8.50 -11.57 10.85
C GLU A 97 -8.95 -13.01 10.53
N MET A 98 -8.40 -14.01 11.25
CA MET A 98 -8.54 -15.45 10.98
C MET A 98 -9.98 -16.01 10.87
N LYS A 99 -11.01 -15.22 11.18
CA LYS A 99 -12.44 -15.60 11.07
C LYS A 99 -13.30 -14.56 10.34
N ASN A 100 -12.69 -13.45 9.92
CA ASN A 100 -13.37 -12.32 9.29
C ASN A 100 -12.51 -11.78 8.14
N VAL A 101 -12.07 -12.69 7.26
CA VAL A 101 -11.20 -12.33 6.14
C VAL A 101 -12.05 -11.68 5.04
N THR A 102 -11.78 -10.41 4.78
CA THR A 102 -12.39 -9.64 3.69
C THR A 102 -11.28 -9.00 2.88
N HIS A 103 -11.23 -9.27 1.58
CA HIS A 103 -10.14 -8.86 0.67
C HIS A 103 -10.61 -7.96 -0.48
N TYR A 104 -11.88 -7.57 -0.47
CA TYR A 104 -12.48 -6.68 -1.45
C TYR A 104 -13.57 -5.82 -0.81
N ASN A 105 -13.96 -4.75 -1.50
CA ASN A 105 -15.18 -4.01 -1.22
C ASN A 105 -15.86 -3.61 -2.54
N LYS A 106 -17.04 -2.97 -2.48
CA LYS A 106 -17.71 -2.39 -3.64
C LYS A 106 -16.84 -1.27 -4.26
N HIS A 107 -16.82 -1.20 -5.58
CA HIS A 107 -16.08 -0.17 -6.28
C HIS A 107 -16.69 1.22 -5.98
N PRO A 108 -15.89 2.26 -5.65
CA PRO A 108 -16.43 3.56 -5.22
C PRO A 108 -17.17 4.36 -6.29
N THR A 109 -17.17 3.90 -7.53
CA THR A 109 -17.86 4.50 -8.67
C THR A 109 -18.91 3.59 -9.29
N ASN A 110 -18.81 2.28 -9.08
CA ASN A 110 -19.76 1.28 -9.56
C ASN A 110 -20.03 0.26 -8.44
N GLN A 111 -21.22 0.29 -7.85
CA GLN A 111 -21.54 -0.57 -6.72
C GLN A 111 -21.70 -2.06 -7.09
N ASP A 112 -21.85 -2.36 -8.38
CA ASP A 112 -21.95 -3.73 -8.89
C ASP A 112 -20.58 -4.38 -9.12
N GLU A 113 -19.52 -3.57 -9.14
CA GLU A 113 -18.15 -4.03 -9.29
C GLU A 113 -17.42 -4.13 -7.95
N LYS A 114 -16.39 -4.98 -7.92
CA LYS A 114 -15.55 -5.19 -6.75
C LYS A 114 -14.17 -4.60 -6.98
N ILE A 115 -13.64 -3.95 -5.96
CA ILE A 115 -12.24 -3.54 -5.88
C ILE A 115 -11.51 -4.44 -4.89
N TYR A 116 -10.42 -5.07 -5.35
CA TYR A 116 -9.61 -5.99 -4.53
C TYR A 116 -8.41 -5.28 -3.92
N PHE A 117 -8.05 -5.61 -2.68
CA PHE A 117 -6.91 -5.01 -1.98
C PHE A 117 -5.85 -6.06 -1.71
N LEU A 118 -4.65 -5.84 -2.24
CA LEU A 118 -3.55 -6.79 -2.20
C LEU A 118 -2.31 -6.17 -1.58
N PHE A 119 -1.49 -6.99 -0.97
CA PHE A 119 -0.16 -6.58 -0.51
C PHE A 119 0.92 -7.05 -1.48
N ASP A 120 2.03 -6.32 -1.53
CA ASP A 120 3.24 -6.72 -2.25
C ASP A 120 3.85 -8.00 -1.64
N VAL A 121 3.65 -9.13 -2.33
CA VAL A 121 4.08 -10.46 -1.90
C VAL A 121 5.59 -10.54 -1.72
N PRO A 122 6.43 -10.10 -2.69
CA PRO A 122 7.88 -9.97 -2.50
C PRO A 122 8.29 -9.25 -1.21
N HIS A 123 7.64 -8.14 -0.88
CA HIS A 123 7.93 -7.39 0.36
C HIS A 123 7.59 -8.21 1.60
N ILE A 124 6.41 -8.85 1.63
CA ILE A 124 6.00 -9.73 2.73
C ILE A 124 7.01 -10.87 2.92
N MET A 125 7.41 -11.53 1.84
CA MET A 125 8.39 -12.62 1.89
C MET A 125 9.73 -12.13 2.45
N THR A 126 10.14 -10.92 2.08
CA THR A 126 11.35 -10.27 2.62
C THR A 126 11.23 -10.00 4.12
N CYS A 127 10.09 -9.51 4.60
CA CYS A 127 9.82 -9.31 6.02
C CYS A 127 9.87 -10.62 6.80
N ILE A 128 9.22 -11.68 6.30
CA ILE A 128 9.22 -13.02 6.91
C ILE A 128 10.66 -13.54 7.02
N ARG A 129 11.41 -13.46 5.92
CA ARG A 129 12.82 -13.86 5.87
C ARG A 129 13.64 -13.11 6.92
N ASN A 130 13.52 -11.78 6.99
CA ASN A 130 14.26 -10.97 7.96
C ASN A 130 13.88 -11.34 9.39
N HIS A 131 12.60 -11.58 9.67
CA HIS A 131 12.13 -12.02 10.98
C HIS A 131 12.75 -13.36 11.40
N ILE A 132 12.77 -14.35 10.50
CA ILE A 132 13.43 -15.64 10.71
C ILE A 132 14.93 -15.45 10.97
N PHE A 133 15.60 -14.59 10.20
CA PHE A 133 17.03 -14.34 10.40
C PHE A 133 17.34 -13.62 11.72
N THR A 134 16.47 -12.76 12.22
CA THR A 134 16.68 -12.09 13.50
C THR A 134 16.45 -13.04 14.67
N HIS A 135 15.33 -13.79 14.68
CA HIS A 135 14.92 -14.58 15.84
C HIS A 135 15.47 -16.00 15.84
N LYS A 136 15.82 -16.56 14.67
CA LYS A 136 16.33 -17.93 14.42
C LYS A 136 15.40 -19.07 14.81
N PHE A 137 14.51 -18.90 15.77
CA PHE A 137 13.48 -19.85 16.15
C PHE A 137 12.13 -19.34 15.65
N VAL A 138 11.39 -20.21 14.95
CA VAL A 138 10.04 -19.91 14.47
C VAL A 138 9.09 -21.03 14.84
N GLN A 139 7.87 -20.67 15.23
CA GLN A 139 6.83 -21.64 15.52
C GLN A 139 6.04 -21.94 14.25
N VAL A 140 5.91 -23.22 13.92
CA VAL A 140 5.05 -23.73 12.85
C VAL A 140 4.12 -24.74 13.48
N ASN A 141 2.83 -24.42 13.54
CA ASN A 141 1.83 -25.17 14.32
C ASN A 141 2.24 -25.28 15.79
N THR A 142 2.54 -26.48 16.26
CA THR A 142 3.02 -26.78 17.63
C THR A 142 4.54 -26.99 17.70
N LEU A 143 5.24 -26.92 16.57
CA LEU A 143 6.67 -27.21 16.49
C LEU A 143 7.49 -25.92 16.52
N LEU A 144 8.52 -25.90 17.35
CA LEU A 144 9.53 -24.84 17.35
C LEU A 144 10.70 -25.26 16.47
N ILE A 145 10.89 -24.58 15.34
CA ILE A 145 11.93 -24.88 14.36
C ILE A 145 13.07 -23.89 14.51
N ARG A 146 14.29 -24.40 14.69
CA ARG A 146 15.52 -23.59 14.67
C ARG A 146 16.07 -23.50 13.25
N PHE A 147 16.04 -22.30 12.69
CA PHE A 147 16.71 -21.97 11.45
C PHE A 147 18.24 -21.93 11.66
N ARG A 148 18.92 -23.01 11.27
CA ARG A 148 20.39 -23.06 11.17
C ARG A 148 20.79 -22.67 9.74
N LYS A 149 21.82 -21.82 9.62
CA LYS A 149 22.36 -21.27 8.34
C LYS A 149 22.21 -22.26 7.17
N LEU A 150 21.40 -21.90 6.17
CA LEU A 150 21.60 -22.36 4.80
C LEU A 150 22.84 -21.63 4.28
N ILE A 151 23.98 -22.31 4.23
CA ILE A 151 25.13 -21.85 3.46
C ILE A 151 24.74 -22.05 2.00
N LEU A 152 24.18 -21.01 1.38
CA LEU A 152 24.11 -20.94 -0.08
C LEU A 152 25.54 -20.70 -0.56
N LYS A 153 26.29 -21.77 -0.83
CA LYS A 153 27.44 -21.66 -1.71
C LYS A 153 26.88 -21.20 -3.06
N LYS A 154 27.22 -19.98 -3.47
CA LYS A 154 27.12 -19.65 -4.90
C LYS A 154 27.99 -20.68 -5.63
N CYS A 155 27.36 -21.50 -6.48
CA CYS A 155 28.06 -22.09 -7.60
C CYS A 155 28.41 -20.99 -8.59
#